data_AF-A0A943FLQ8-F1
#
_entry.id   AF-A0A943FLQ8-F1
#
_cell.length_a   1.000
_cell.length_b   1.000
_cell.length_c   1.000
_cell.angle_alpha   90.00
_cell.angle_beta   90.00
_cell.angle_gamma   90.00
#
_symmetry.space_group_name_H-M   'P 1'
#
loop_
_entity.id
_entity.type
_entity.pdbx_description
1 polymer ?
#
loop_
_entity_poly.entity_id
_entity_poly.type
_entity_poly.pdbx_seq_one_letter_code
_entity_poly.pdbx_strand_id
1 'polypeptide(L)'
;MDRAGLEFWLHTQAGDNSERRRRLLRNLPKAVAAELTPRQREVLALYMERDMNVTQIAAVLGVNKSTVSRSLHRALRRLERCLRYSF
;
A
#
# COMPACT_ATOMS: atom_id res chain seq x y z
N MET A 1 -3.55 -6.66 2.99
CA MET A 1 -3.65 -5.45 3.81
C MET A 1 -5.09 -5.17 4.24
N ASP A 2 -5.77 -6.22 4.67
CA ASP A 2 -6.04 -6.34 6.11
C ASP A 2 -4.98 -5.61 6.97
N ARG A 3 -5.39 -4.96 8.05
CA ARG A 3 -4.51 -4.20 8.95
C ARG A 3 -3.17 -4.92 9.24
N ALA A 4 -3.19 -6.25 9.33
CA ALA A 4 -2.03 -7.13 9.54
C ALA A 4 -0.98 -7.12 8.42
N GLY A 5 -1.34 -7.20 7.14
CA GLY A 5 -0.35 -7.15 6.05
C GLY A 5 0.39 -5.81 5.97
N LEU A 6 -0.25 -4.75 6.47
CA LEU A 6 0.21 -3.37 6.35
C LEU A 6 1.07 -3.05 7.56
N GLU A 7 0.63 -3.53 8.72
CA GLU A 7 1.44 -3.68 9.92
C GLU A 7 2.71 -4.49 9.63
N PHE A 8 2.65 -5.58 8.85
CA PHE A 8 3.83 -6.38 8.48
C PHE A 8 4.78 -5.63 7.55
N TRP A 9 4.29 -5.03 6.46
CA TRP A 9 5.12 -4.20 5.57
C TRP A 9 5.73 -3.01 6.31
N LEU A 10 4.96 -2.36 7.19
CA LEU A 10 5.47 -1.32 8.09
C LEU A 10 6.47 -1.90 9.09
N HIS A 11 6.32 -3.13 9.56
CA HIS A 11 7.29 -3.81 10.42
C HIS A 11 8.61 -4.06 9.71
N THR A 12 8.57 -4.32 8.40
CA THR A 12 9.78 -4.51 7.58
C THR A 12 10.47 -3.18 7.27
N GLN A 13 9.71 -2.08 7.19
CA GLN A 13 10.21 -0.74 6.80
C GLN A 13 10.55 0.18 8.00
N ALA A 14 9.84 0.05 9.11
CA ALA A 14 10.08 0.79 10.35
C ALA A 14 10.79 -0.16 11.33
N GLY A 15 12.11 -0.07 11.40
CA GLY A 15 12.89 -0.67 12.49
C GLY A 15 12.37 -0.24 13.87
N ASP A 16 12.73 -1.04 14.89
CA ASP A 16 12.27 -1.24 16.30
C ASP A 16 11.57 -0.12 17.12
N ASN A 17 11.33 1.06 16.56
CA ASN A 17 10.66 2.17 17.22
C ASN A 17 9.12 2.02 17.17
N SER A 18 8.59 1.35 18.18
CA SER A 18 7.15 1.11 18.39
C SER A 18 6.28 2.38 18.34
N GLU A 19 6.83 3.54 18.71
CA GLU A 19 6.15 4.83 18.68
C GLU A 19 6.04 5.39 17.26
N ARG A 20 7.12 5.28 16.47
CA ARG A 20 7.11 5.60 15.04
C ARG A 20 6.12 4.71 14.31
N ARG A 21 6.10 3.41 14.62
CA ARG A 21 5.14 2.44 14.08
C ARG A 21 3.69 2.84 14.37
N ARG A 22 3.37 3.21 15.61
CA ARG A 22 2.00 3.62 16.01
C ARG A 22 1.55 4.89 15.28
N ARG A 23 2.44 5.87 15.08
CA ARG A 23 2.15 7.09 14.31
C ARG A 23 1.91 6.78 12.82
N LEU A 24 2.75 5.94 12.24
CA LEU A 24 2.62 5.48 10.85
C LEU A 24 1.26 4.82 10.60
N LEU A 25 0.86 3.86 11.45
CA LEU A 25 -0.41 3.15 11.34
C LEU A 25 -1.64 4.07 11.45
N ARG A 26 -1.57 5.11 12.30
CA ARG A 26 -2.67 6.05 12.49
C ARG A 26 -2.88 6.98 11.28
N ASN A 27 -1.78 7.40 10.64
CA ASN A 27 -1.83 8.36 9.52
C ASN A 27 -2.06 7.68 8.17
N LEU A 28 -1.92 6.36 8.12
CA LEU A 28 -1.94 5.57 6.91
C LEU A 28 -3.28 5.53 6.17
N PRO A 29 -4.46 5.39 6.83
CA PRO A 29 -5.74 5.55 6.14
C PRO A 29 -5.89 6.94 5.51
N LYS A 30 -5.38 7.99 6.17
CA LYS A 30 -5.37 9.36 5.64
C LYS A 30 -4.42 9.50 4.45
N ALA A 31 -3.23 8.92 4.53
CA ALA A 31 -2.26 8.90 3.44
C ALA A 31 -2.78 8.13 2.22
N VAL A 32 -3.40 6.96 2.43
CA VAL A 32 -4.09 6.19 1.39
C VAL A 32 -5.21 7.02 0.76
N ALA A 33 -5.99 7.73 1.58
CA ALA A 33 -7.09 8.56 1.10
C ALA A 33 -6.62 9.77 0.28
N ALA A 34 -5.53 10.42 0.68
CA ALA A 34 -5.04 11.66 0.09
C ALA A 34 -4.06 11.45 -1.08
N GLU A 35 -3.19 10.44 -1.02
CA GLU A 35 -2.06 10.30 -1.95
C GLU A 35 -2.31 9.31 -3.09
N LEU A 36 -3.20 8.34 -2.91
CA LEU A 36 -3.44 7.29 -3.91
C LEU A 36 -4.59 7.68 -4.84
N THR A 37 -4.32 7.56 -6.15
CA THR A 37 -5.37 7.68 -7.16
C THR A 37 -6.37 6.53 -7.03
N PRO A 38 -7.62 6.65 -7.54
CA PRO A 38 -8.62 5.60 -7.46
C PRO A 38 -8.11 4.25 -7.99
N ARG A 39 -7.40 4.25 -9.13
CA ARG A 39 -6.82 3.03 -9.70
C ARG A 39 -5.71 2.43 -8.84
N GLN A 40 -4.87 3.26 -8.22
CA GLN A 40 -3.84 2.78 -7.29
C GLN A 40 -4.45 2.16 -6.04
N ARG A 41 -5.53 2.76 -5.54
CA ARG A 41 -6.29 2.25 -4.39
C ARG A 41 -7.00 0.95 -4.71
N GLU A 42 -7.60 0.83 -5.89
CA GLU A 42 -8.24 -0.40 -6.36
C GLU A 42 -7.23 -1.54 -6.52
N VAL A 43 -6.10 -1.29 -7.18
CA VAL A 43 -5.03 -2.28 -7.33
C VAL A 43 -4.47 -2.70 -5.96
N LEU A 44 -4.29 -1.73 -5.05
CA LEU A 44 -3.88 -2.01 -3.69
C LEU A 44 -4.96 -2.84 -2.97
N ALA A 45 -6.24 -2.47 -3.02
CA ALA A 45 -7.32 -3.22 -2.39
C ALA A 45 -7.41 -4.66 -2.92
N LEU A 46 -7.29 -4.90 -4.23
CA LEU A 46 -7.26 -6.27 -4.78
C LEU A 46 -6.06 -7.08 -4.32
N TYR A 47 -4.88 -6.45 -4.27
CA TYR A 47 -3.68 -7.11 -3.73
C TYR A 47 -3.82 -7.47 -2.24
N MET A 48 -4.62 -6.69 -1.51
CA MET A 48 -4.53 -6.63 -0.06
C MET A 48 -5.75 -7.20 0.66
N GLU A 49 -6.96 -6.96 0.17
CA GLU A 49 -8.19 -7.44 0.77
C GLU A 49 -8.61 -8.79 0.16
N ARG A 50 -8.13 -9.07 -1.06
CA ARG A 50 -8.46 -10.29 -1.81
C ARG A 50 -7.28 -11.25 -1.96
N ASP A 51 -6.13 -10.94 -1.34
CA ASP A 51 -4.86 -11.69 -1.45
C ASP A 51 -4.48 -12.08 -2.89
N MET A 52 -4.85 -11.24 -3.87
CA MET A 52 -4.60 -11.55 -5.27
C MET A 52 -3.16 -11.19 -5.65
N ASN A 53 -2.47 -12.08 -6.35
CA ASN A 53 -1.18 -11.77 -6.93
C ASN A 53 -1.32 -10.89 -8.20
N VAL A 54 -0.20 -10.33 -8.68
CA VAL A 54 -0.17 -9.44 -9.86
C VAL A 54 -0.83 -10.04 -11.10
N THR A 55 -0.73 -11.36 -11.29
CA THR A 55 -1.36 -12.06 -12.42
C THR A 55 -2.88 -12.11 -12.26
N GLN A 56 -3.38 -12.41 -11.07
CA GLN A 56 -4.82 -12.44 -10.77
C GLN A 56 -5.42 -11.04 -10.88
N ILE A 57 -4.76 -10.02 -10.34
CA ILE A 57 -5.20 -8.62 -10.45
C ILE A 57 -5.23 -8.16 -11.90
N ALA A 58 -4.21 -8.53 -12.70
CA ALA A 58 -4.16 -8.22 -14.12
C ALA A 58 -5.36 -8.81 -14.88
N ALA A 59 -5.72 -10.06 -14.58
CA ALA A 59 -6.90 -10.71 -15.13
C ALA A 59 -8.21 -10.03 -14.70
N VAL A 60 -8.37 -9.70 -13.42
CA VAL A 60 -9.58 -9.05 -12.88
C VAL A 60 -9.77 -7.65 -13.47
N LEU A 61 -8.69 -6.88 -13.59
CA LEU A 61 -8.74 -5.51 -14.09
C LEU A 61 -8.67 -5.41 -15.62
N GLY A 62 -8.45 -6.52 -16.33
CA GLY A 62 -8.27 -6.53 -17.78
C GLY A 62 -7.04 -5.75 -18.26
N VAL A 63 -5.98 -5.67 -17.46
CA VAL A 63 -4.76 -4.91 -17.77
C VAL A 63 -3.52 -5.80 -17.76
N ASN A 64 -2.43 -5.32 -18.35
CA ASN A 64 -1.17 -6.05 -18.34
C ASN A 64 -0.56 -6.14 -16.91
N LYS A 65 0.10 -7.26 -16.60
CA LYS A 65 0.84 -7.50 -15.33
C LYS A 65 1.83 -6.37 -15.02
N SER A 66 2.51 -5.83 -16.04
CA SER A 66 3.43 -4.70 -15.90
C SER A 66 2.73 -3.40 -15.47
N THR A 67 1.47 -3.22 -15.84
CA THR A 67 0.64 -2.07 -15.40
C THR A 67 0.25 -2.19 -13.94
N VAL A 68 -0.12 -3.40 -13.51
CA VAL A 68 -0.42 -3.69 -12.10
C VAL A 68 0.83 -3.50 -11.23
N SER A 69 1.97 -4.09 -11.63
CA SER A 69 3.24 -3.96 -10.91
C SER A 69 3.68 -2.51 -10.76
N ARG A 70 3.66 -1.73 -11.86
CA ARG A 70 3.97 -0.29 -11.82
C ARG A 70 3.01 0.50 -10.93
N SER A 71 1.72 0.14 -10.93
CA SER A 71 0.70 0.79 -10.10
C SER A 71 0.90 0.51 -8.62
N LEU A 72 1.16 -0.74 -8.24
CA LEU A 72 1.52 -1.14 -6.88
C LEU A 72 2.77 -0.42 -6.41
N HIS A 73 3.82 -0.43 -7.22
CA HIS A 73 5.08 0.19 -6.83
C HIS A 73 4.94 1.72 -6.67
N ARG A 74 4.18 2.39 -7.54
CA ARG A 74 3.89 3.82 -7.38
C ARG A 74 3.04 4.10 -6.14
N ALA A 75 2.05 3.24 -5.84
CA ALA A 75 1.24 3.37 -4.65
C ALA A 75 2.10 3.28 -3.38
N LEU A 76 2.94 2.24 -3.30
CA LEU A 76 3.84 2.02 -2.16
C LEU A 76 4.84 3.17 -1.98
N ARG A 77 5.47 3.67 -3.05
CA ARG A 77 6.39 4.81 -2.96
C ARG A 77 5.71 6.09 -2.48
N ARG A 78 4.46 6.34 -2.88
CA ARG A 78 3.69 7.50 -2.40
C ARG A 78 3.39 7.38 -0.91
N LEU A 79 2.96 6.19 -0.47
CA LEU A 79 2.74 5.91 0.95
C LEU A 79 4.03 6.06 1.74
N GLU A 80 5.13 5.45 1.29
CA GLU A 80 6.44 5.55 1.93
C GLU A 80 6.88 7.01 2.09
N ARG A 81 6.79 7.82 1.03
CA ARG A 81 7.13 9.25 1.09
C ARG A 81 6.25 9.99 2.09
N CYS A 82 4.93 9.84 1.99
CA CYS A 82 3.99 10.56 2.86
C CYS A 82 4.20 10.20 4.33
N LEU A 83 4.49 8.93 4.60
CA LEU A 83 4.73 8.38 5.92
C LEU A 83 6.13 8.68 6.48
N ARG A 84 7.14 8.85 5.61
CA ARG A 84 8.50 9.24 5.99
C ARG A 84 8.61 10.72 6.33
N TYR A 85 7.75 11.57 5.75
CA TYR A 85 7.80 13.03 5.90
C TYR A 85 6.61 13.64 6.67
N SER A 86 5.60 12.86 7.08
CA SER A 86 4.58 13.30 8.03
C SER A 86 5.14 13.25 9.45
N PHE A 87 5.82 14.33 9.86
CA PHE A 87 6.32 14.57 11.22
C PHE A 87 5.28 15.34 12.04
#